data_AF-A0A954RXX2-F1
#
_entry.id   AF-A0A954RXX2-F1
#
_cell.length_a   1.000
_cell.length_b   1.000
_cell.length_c   1.000
_cell.angle_alpha   90.00
_cell.angle_beta   90.00
_cell.angle_gamma   90.00
#
_symmetry.space_group_name_H-M   'P 1'
#
loop_
_entity.id
_entity.type
_entity.pdbx_description
1 polymer ?
#
loop_
_entity_poly.entity_id
_entity_poly.type
_entity_poly.pdbx_seq_one_letter_code
_entity_poly.pdbx_strand_id
1 'polypeptide(L)'
;MPKSMNTSHTQSDERRVVITGMGMLSSLGIGTEAFWQKLSAGESGIGPIQWLSHSAAPQNMGGEVWGFDLKEARKTYLSLQKRTVRLMCREIQLGVASANLAVDHAQLDTKELRRDRFGVEFGANLMLSPPDVLMDSCWKCVEPDDPTREFHHQKWGSMGGNEDRPNGMQELEPLWLLKYLPNMP
;
A
#
# COMPACT_ATOMS: atom_id res chain seq x y z
N MET A 1 -63.99 -22.54 9.37
CA MET A 1 -63.28 -21.41 8.71
C MET A 1 -62.16 -20.95 9.63
N PRO A 2 -60.88 -21.17 9.28
CA PRO A 2 -59.78 -20.63 10.08
C PRO A 2 -59.54 -19.16 9.72
N LYS A 3 -59.33 -18.33 10.75
CA LYS A 3 -58.98 -16.91 10.64
C LYS A 3 -57.58 -16.76 10.03
N SER A 4 -57.47 -15.89 9.03
CA SER A 4 -56.20 -15.43 8.46
C SER A 4 -55.31 -14.86 9.56
N MET A 5 -54.13 -15.46 9.75
CA MET A 5 -53.06 -14.91 10.60
C MET A 5 -52.37 -13.81 9.80
N ASN A 6 -52.50 -12.57 10.26
CA ASN A 6 -51.70 -11.44 9.79
C ASN A 6 -50.28 -11.62 10.32
N THR A 7 -49.33 -11.99 9.46
CA THR A 7 -47.90 -11.93 9.76
C THR A 7 -47.46 -10.47 9.67
N SER A 8 -47.43 -9.79 10.82
CA SER A 8 -46.76 -8.51 10.96
C SER A 8 -45.26 -8.71 10.72
N HIS A 9 -44.77 -8.28 9.55
CA HIS A 9 -43.34 -8.06 9.36
C HIS A 9 -42.89 -6.97 10.33
N THR A 10 -42.19 -7.35 11.40
CA THR A 10 -41.38 -6.42 12.19
C THR A 10 -40.29 -5.88 11.27
N GLN A 11 -40.53 -4.68 10.73
CA GLN A 11 -39.53 -3.89 10.02
C GLN A 11 -38.43 -3.56 11.01
N SER A 12 -37.29 -4.26 10.93
CA SER A 12 -36.09 -3.85 11.65
C SER A 12 -35.73 -2.46 11.16
N ASP A 13 -35.53 -1.52 12.10
CA ASP A 13 -34.92 -0.21 11.83
C ASP A 13 -33.46 -0.42 11.38
N GLU A 14 -33.28 -0.93 10.16
CA GLU A 14 -31.97 -1.08 9.54
C GLU A 14 -31.39 0.31 9.32
N ARG A 15 -30.21 0.55 9.91
CA ARG A 15 -29.51 1.80 9.72
C ARG A 15 -29.15 1.96 8.25
N ARG A 16 -29.62 3.05 7.64
CA ARG A 16 -29.19 3.42 6.28
C ARG A 16 -27.69 3.70 6.29
N VAL A 17 -26.98 3.06 5.36
CA VAL A 17 -25.56 3.32 5.09
C VAL A 17 -25.46 4.22 3.87
N VAL A 18 -24.57 5.21 3.94
CA VAL A 18 -24.33 6.17 2.86
C VAL A 18 -22.83 6.28 2.60
N ILE A 19 -22.47 6.60 1.36
CA ILE A 19 -21.10 6.90 0.96
C ILE A 19 -20.90 8.42 1.08
N THR A 20 -20.03 8.85 1.97
CA THR A 20 -19.74 10.28 2.20
C THR A 20 -18.45 10.73 1.55
N GLY A 21 -17.52 9.80 1.30
CA GLY A 21 -16.19 10.07 0.77
C GLY A 21 -15.72 8.95 -0.15
N MET A 22 -14.91 9.32 -1.15
CA MET A 22 -14.30 8.39 -2.09
C MET A 22 -12.92 8.91 -2.43
N GLY A 23 -11.94 8.00 -2.50
CA GLY A 23 -10.57 8.33 -2.87
C GLY A 23 -10.04 7.25 -3.78
N MET A 24 -9.54 7.64 -4.95
CA MET A 24 -9.17 6.70 -6.01
C MET A 24 -7.72 6.88 -6.41
N LEU A 25 -6.99 5.76 -6.51
CA LEU A 25 -5.70 5.70 -7.18
C LEU A 25 -5.79 4.59 -8.22
N SER A 26 -5.63 4.96 -9.49
CA SER A 26 -5.83 4.06 -10.61
C SER A 26 -4.93 4.43 -11.78
N SER A 27 -4.90 3.57 -12.80
CA SER A 27 -4.23 3.89 -14.06
C SER A 27 -4.89 4.99 -14.89
N LEU A 28 -6.12 5.37 -14.56
CA LEU A 28 -6.82 6.50 -15.15
C LEU A 28 -6.53 7.81 -14.40
N GLY A 29 -5.93 7.75 -13.22
CA GLY A 29 -5.54 8.94 -12.48
C GLY A 29 -5.62 8.77 -10.97
N ILE A 30 -5.09 9.77 -10.28
CA ILE A 30 -5.17 9.93 -8.83
C ILE A 30 -6.24 10.97 -8.52
N GLY A 31 -7.18 10.60 -7.66
CA GLY A 31 -8.35 11.39 -7.32
C GLY A 31 -9.58 11.00 -8.14
N THR A 32 -10.75 11.18 -7.52
CA THR A 32 -12.05 10.79 -8.07
C THR A 32 -12.38 11.52 -9.37
N GLU A 33 -12.07 12.82 -9.45
CA GLU A 33 -12.35 13.66 -10.63
C GLU A 33 -11.57 13.20 -11.85
N ALA A 34 -10.24 13.04 -11.72
CA ALA A 34 -9.38 12.60 -12.81
C ALA A 34 -9.76 11.19 -13.29
N PHE A 35 -10.07 10.28 -12.36
CA PHE A 35 -10.58 8.95 -12.69
C PHE A 35 -11.89 9.03 -13.48
N TRP A 36 -12.88 9.77 -12.98
CA TRP A 36 -14.21 9.83 -13.56
C TRP A 36 -14.20 10.47 -14.96
N GLN A 37 -13.42 11.53 -15.14
CA GLN A 37 -13.28 12.22 -16.42
C GLN A 37 -12.79 11.25 -17.50
N LYS A 38 -11.68 10.55 -17.25
CA LYS A 38 -11.09 9.62 -18.22
C LYS A 38 -11.95 8.38 -18.45
N LEU A 39 -12.55 7.85 -17.38
CA LEU A 39 -13.47 6.73 -17.48
C LEU A 39 -14.67 7.08 -18.37
N SER A 40 -15.28 8.24 -18.15
CA SER A 40 -16.44 8.71 -18.92
C SER A 40 -16.09 9.02 -20.37
N ALA A 41 -14.83 9.37 -20.65
CA ALA A 41 -14.31 9.58 -22.00
C ALA A 41 -13.94 8.27 -22.73
N GLY A 42 -14.02 7.11 -22.05
CA GLY A 42 -13.64 5.81 -22.63
C GLY A 42 -12.13 5.64 -22.81
N GLU A 43 -11.31 6.41 -22.07
CA GLU A 43 -9.86 6.29 -22.13
C GLU A 43 -9.37 4.99 -21.46
N SER A 44 -8.29 4.42 -22.00
CA SER A 44 -7.63 3.25 -21.43
C SER A 44 -6.43 3.69 -20.58
N GLY A 45 -6.33 3.17 -19.37
CA GLY A 45 -5.14 3.32 -18.52
C GLY A 45 -4.08 2.24 -18.75
N ILE A 46 -4.27 1.34 -19.73
CA ILE A 46 -3.32 0.27 -20.02
C ILE A 46 -2.17 0.81 -20.87
N GLY A 47 -0.95 0.60 -20.41
CA GLY A 47 0.26 1.02 -21.09
C GLY A 47 1.47 0.16 -20.69
N PRO A 48 2.65 0.49 -21.20
CA PRO A 48 3.90 -0.16 -20.79
C PRO A 48 4.13 0.04 -19.30
N ILE A 49 4.44 -1.05 -18.59
CA ILE A 49 4.78 -1.04 -17.17
C ILE A 49 6.20 -0.47 -17.04
N GLN A 50 6.35 0.59 -16.24
CA GLN A 50 7.64 1.23 -15.95
C GLN A 50 8.11 0.91 -14.53
N TRP A 51 7.19 0.83 -13.58
CA TRP A 51 7.54 0.58 -12.18
C TRP A 51 8.17 -0.81 -11.95
N LEU A 52 7.72 -1.82 -12.71
CA LEU A 52 8.24 -3.18 -12.64
C LEU A 52 8.83 -3.57 -14.00
N SER A 53 10.05 -3.12 -14.27
CA SER A 53 10.77 -3.34 -15.54
C SER A 53 10.99 -4.82 -15.89
N HIS A 54 10.98 -5.70 -14.89
CA HIS A 54 11.13 -7.16 -15.03
C HIS A 54 9.81 -7.90 -14.83
N SER A 55 8.67 -7.27 -15.10
CA SER A 55 7.39 -7.95 -14.91
C SER A 55 7.27 -9.17 -15.84
N ALA A 56 6.72 -10.27 -15.32
CA ALA A 56 6.37 -11.44 -16.13
C ALA A 56 5.08 -11.20 -16.96
N ALA A 57 4.59 -9.95 -17.03
CA ALA A 57 3.37 -9.62 -17.74
C ALA A 57 3.56 -9.82 -19.25
N PRO A 58 2.56 -10.35 -19.97
CA PRO A 58 2.61 -10.43 -21.43
C PRO A 58 2.94 -9.06 -22.03
N GLN A 59 4.02 -8.99 -22.80
CA GLN A 59 4.50 -7.77 -23.45
C GLN A 59 4.82 -6.59 -22.50
N ASN A 60 4.98 -6.83 -21.19
CA ASN A 60 5.23 -5.80 -20.18
C ASN A 60 4.17 -4.67 -20.18
N MET A 61 2.89 -5.02 -20.39
CA MET A 61 1.76 -4.10 -20.41
C MET A 61 0.88 -4.26 -19.16
N GLY A 62 0.35 -3.15 -18.63
CA GLY A 62 -0.48 -3.16 -17.42
C GLY A 62 -1.09 -1.80 -17.08
N GLY A 63 -1.92 -1.77 -16.04
CA GLY A 63 -2.56 -0.56 -15.51
C GLY A 63 -1.77 0.03 -14.35
N GLU A 64 -0.66 0.70 -14.64
CA GLU A 64 0.16 1.35 -13.61
C GLU A 64 -0.51 2.63 -13.06
N VAL A 65 -0.44 2.86 -11.74
CA VAL A 65 -0.85 4.16 -11.15
C VAL A 65 0.22 5.20 -11.44
N TRP A 66 0.01 5.98 -12.51
CA TRP A 66 0.92 7.03 -12.94
C TRP A 66 0.97 8.21 -11.97
N GLY A 67 2.15 8.81 -11.82
CA GLY A 67 2.35 9.98 -10.96
C GLY A 67 2.42 9.67 -9.46
N PHE A 68 2.37 8.40 -9.06
CA PHE A 68 2.58 7.98 -7.68
C PHE A 68 4.05 7.62 -7.41
N ASP A 69 4.89 8.65 -7.40
CA ASP A 69 6.28 8.58 -6.91
C ASP A 69 6.31 8.81 -5.39
N LEU A 70 7.12 8.04 -4.68
CA LEU A 70 7.20 8.05 -3.21
C LEU A 70 7.64 9.41 -2.66
N LYS A 71 8.53 10.12 -3.37
CA LYS A 71 9.02 11.44 -2.92
C LYS A 71 7.90 12.48 -2.91
N GLU A 72 7.07 12.49 -3.95
CA GLU A 72 5.93 13.40 -4.05
C GLU A 72 4.74 12.90 -3.20
N ALA A 73 4.45 11.60 -3.21
CA ALA A 73 3.39 11.01 -2.39
C ALA A 73 3.58 11.29 -0.90
N ARG A 74 4.81 11.31 -0.39
CA ARG A 74 5.11 11.69 1.01
C ARG A 74 4.69 13.13 1.35
N LYS A 75 4.65 14.03 0.37
CA LYS A 75 4.28 15.43 0.58
C LYS A 75 2.77 15.63 0.43
N THR A 76 2.17 14.96 -0.53
CA THR A 76 0.77 15.15 -0.93
C THR A 76 -0.13 14.13 -0.24
N TYR A 77 -0.07 12.87 -0.65
CA TYR A 77 -1.05 11.84 -0.28
C TYR A 77 -0.77 11.10 1.03
N LEU A 78 0.48 11.11 1.51
CA LEU A 78 0.96 10.38 2.69
C LEU A 78 1.60 11.31 3.71
N SER A 79 1.15 12.57 3.75
CA SER A 79 1.73 13.62 4.57
C SER A 79 1.65 13.31 6.08
N LEU A 80 0.60 12.61 6.51
CA LEU A 80 0.40 12.14 7.88
C LEU A 80 1.28 10.94 8.23
N GLN A 81 1.75 10.18 7.24
CA GLN A 81 2.52 8.94 7.40
C GLN A 81 4.00 9.10 7.00
N LYS A 82 4.50 10.34 6.86
CA LYS A 82 5.90 10.63 6.45
C LYS A 82 6.96 9.82 7.21
N ARG A 83 6.76 9.56 8.50
CA ARG A 83 7.69 8.81 9.35
C ARG A 83 7.57 7.28 9.20
N THR A 84 6.40 6.79 8.82
CA THR A 84 6.07 5.36 8.79
C THR A 84 5.97 4.80 7.37
N VAL A 85 6.07 5.64 6.35
CA VAL A 85 5.92 5.25 4.93
C VAL A 85 6.98 4.24 4.45
N ARG A 86 8.18 4.25 5.03
CA ARG A 86 9.22 3.21 4.77
C ARG A 86 8.84 1.84 5.36
N LEU A 87 7.87 1.83 6.27
CA LEU A 87 7.27 0.62 6.82
C LEU A 87 6.09 0.13 5.98
N MET A 88 5.93 0.61 4.74
CA MET A 88 4.79 0.27 3.89
C MET A 88 5.31 -0.24 2.55
N CYS A 89 4.82 -1.39 2.09
CA CYS A 89 4.96 -1.77 0.68
C CYS A 89 4.10 -0.84 -0.20
N ARG A 90 4.29 -0.90 -1.52
CA ARG A 90 3.60 -0.01 -2.46
C ARG A 90 2.08 -0.10 -2.33
N GLU A 91 1.52 -1.29 -2.14
CA GLU A 91 0.08 -1.50 -2.03
C GLU A 91 -0.50 -0.84 -0.78
N ILE A 92 0.21 -0.93 0.35
CA ILE A 92 -0.18 -0.23 1.59
C ILE A 92 -0.10 1.29 1.37
N GLN A 93 0.93 1.78 0.70
CA GLN A 93 1.06 3.21 0.38
C GLN A 93 -0.12 3.69 -0.48
N LEU A 94 -0.51 2.93 -1.51
CA LEU A 94 -1.65 3.24 -2.36
C LEU A 94 -2.97 3.21 -1.58
N GLY A 95 -3.17 2.20 -0.72
CA GLY A 95 -4.35 2.07 0.12
C GLY A 95 -4.50 3.21 1.12
N VAL A 96 -3.43 3.58 1.82
CA VAL A 96 -3.44 4.71 2.77
C VAL A 96 -3.64 6.03 2.04
N ALA A 97 -3.00 6.24 0.88
CA ALA A 97 -3.22 7.41 0.05
C ALA A 97 -4.68 7.54 -0.41
N SER A 98 -5.30 6.44 -0.84
CA SER A 98 -6.71 6.37 -1.23
C SER A 98 -7.63 6.70 -0.05
N ALA A 99 -7.34 6.14 1.13
CA ALA A 99 -8.09 6.44 2.35
C ALA A 99 -8.00 7.91 2.74
N ASN A 100 -6.81 8.52 2.67
CA ASN A 100 -6.63 9.96 2.93
C ASN A 100 -7.46 10.81 1.96
N LEU A 101 -7.44 10.51 0.65
CA LEU A 101 -8.29 11.19 -0.33
C LEU A 101 -9.79 11.04 -0.02
N ALA A 102 -10.21 9.86 0.45
CA ALA A 102 -11.61 9.61 0.81
C ALA A 102 -12.04 10.39 2.05
N VAL A 103 -11.17 10.48 3.07
CA VAL A 103 -11.37 11.27 4.29
C VAL A 103 -11.49 12.76 3.95
N ASP A 104 -10.60 13.25 3.09
CA ASP A 104 -10.62 14.65 2.63
C ASP A 104 -11.90 14.96 1.83
N HIS A 105 -12.31 14.06 0.93
CA HIS A 105 -13.56 14.20 0.16
C HIS A 105 -14.81 14.20 1.06
N ALA A 106 -14.80 13.37 2.12
CA ALA A 106 -15.86 13.37 3.12
C ALA A 106 -15.85 14.59 4.04
N GLN A 107 -14.80 15.44 3.97
CA GLN A 107 -14.55 16.54 4.90
C GLN A 107 -14.58 16.09 6.37
N LEU A 108 -14.06 14.88 6.62
CA LEU A 108 -14.13 14.26 7.93
C LEU A 108 -12.98 14.77 8.83
N ASP A 109 -13.32 15.42 9.94
CA ASP A 109 -12.32 15.76 10.96
C ASP A 109 -11.94 14.52 11.78
N THR A 110 -10.80 13.94 11.45
CA THR A 110 -10.29 12.73 12.11
C THR A 110 -9.94 12.91 13.58
N LYS A 111 -9.76 14.15 14.07
CA LYS A 111 -9.44 14.44 15.47
C LYS A 111 -10.66 14.35 16.38
N GLU A 112 -11.85 14.64 15.84
CA GLU A 112 -13.12 14.65 16.56
C GLU A 112 -13.85 13.29 16.49
N LEU A 113 -13.25 12.28 15.85
CA LEU A 113 -13.87 10.98 15.69
C LEU A 113 -13.95 10.21 17.00
N ARG A 114 -15.17 9.73 17.28
CA ARG A 114 -15.42 8.71 18.29
C ARG A 114 -14.78 7.38 17.89
N ARG A 115 -13.68 7.05 18.55
CA ARG A 115 -12.88 5.85 18.25
C ARG A 115 -13.64 4.53 18.42
N ASP A 116 -14.66 4.49 19.28
CA ASP A 116 -15.52 3.32 19.49
C ASP A 116 -16.57 3.13 18.39
N ARG A 117 -16.70 4.10 17.49
CA ARG A 117 -17.69 4.14 16.40
C ARG A 117 -17.06 4.31 15.02
N PHE A 118 -15.74 4.31 14.95
CA PHE A 118 -14.98 4.45 13.71
C PHE A 118 -14.10 3.22 13.53
N GLY A 119 -14.29 2.53 12.40
CA GLY A 119 -13.56 1.31 12.05
C GLY A 119 -12.96 1.42 10.66
N VAL A 120 -12.00 0.55 10.38
CA VAL A 120 -11.40 0.40 9.07
C VAL A 120 -11.57 -1.05 8.65
N GLU A 121 -12.12 -1.25 7.46
CA GLU A 121 -12.11 -2.52 6.75
C GLU A 121 -11.28 -2.34 5.49
N PHE A 122 -10.20 -3.12 5.37
CA PHE A 122 -9.25 -3.01 4.27
C PHE A 122 -8.89 -4.41 3.78
N GLY A 123 -9.02 -4.62 2.47
CA GLY A 123 -8.66 -5.87 1.81
C GLY A 123 -7.55 -5.64 0.79
N ALA A 124 -6.58 -6.55 0.77
CA ALA A 124 -5.58 -6.64 -0.27
C ALA A 124 -5.35 -8.13 -0.59
N ASN A 125 -5.05 -8.44 -1.86
CA ASN A 125 -4.73 -9.80 -2.26
C ASN A 125 -3.23 -10.07 -2.06
N LEU A 126 -2.40 -9.53 -2.96
CA LEU A 126 -0.96 -9.67 -2.91
C LEU A 126 -0.32 -8.33 -2.56
N MET A 127 0.63 -8.35 -1.62
CA MET A 127 1.53 -7.23 -1.35
C MET A 127 2.89 -7.59 -1.96
N LEU A 128 3.22 -6.98 -3.10
CA LEU A 128 4.43 -7.30 -3.83
C LEU A 128 5.64 -6.59 -3.21
N SER A 129 6.71 -7.34 -3.02
CA SER A 129 8.05 -6.79 -2.78
C SER A 129 8.89 -7.09 -4.01
N PRO A 130 9.13 -6.12 -4.92
CA PRO A 130 9.91 -6.38 -6.12
C PRO A 130 11.37 -6.70 -5.75
N PRO A 131 12.10 -7.47 -6.57
CA PRO A 131 13.48 -7.86 -6.27
C PRO A 131 14.41 -6.68 -5.96
N ASP A 132 14.16 -5.52 -6.59
CA ASP A 132 14.95 -4.30 -6.41
C ASP A 132 14.97 -3.81 -4.95
N VAL A 133 13.90 -4.06 -4.20
CA VAL A 133 13.82 -3.72 -2.76
C VAL A 133 14.80 -4.57 -1.93
N LEU A 134 15.16 -5.76 -2.41
CA LEU A 134 16.17 -6.62 -1.77
C LEU A 134 17.58 -6.26 -2.20
N MET A 135 17.78 -5.56 -3.32
CA MET A 135 19.10 -5.38 -3.92
C MET A 135 20.08 -4.67 -3.00
N ASP A 136 19.69 -3.55 -2.38
CA ASP A 136 20.57 -2.81 -1.47
C ASP A 136 20.97 -3.65 -0.25
N SER A 137 20.02 -4.42 0.28
CA SER A 137 20.24 -5.37 1.39
C SER A 137 21.21 -6.48 0.97
N CYS A 138 21.05 -7.01 -0.24
CA CYS A 138 21.93 -8.04 -0.80
C CYS A 138 23.33 -7.50 -1.07
N TRP A 139 23.45 -6.27 -1.61
CA TRP A 139 24.74 -5.65 -1.91
C TRP A 139 25.58 -5.41 -0.66
N LYS A 140 24.96 -5.13 0.50
CA LYS A 140 25.67 -5.05 1.78
C LYS A 140 26.27 -6.39 2.24
N CYS A 141 25.80 -7.50 1.68
CA CYS A 141 26.32 -8.83 1.96
C CYS A 141 27.44 -9.26 1.00
N VAL A 142 27.79 -8.43 0.03
CA VAL A 142 28.90 -8.65 -0.92
C VAL A 142 30.04 -7.69 -0.57
N GLU A 143 31.30 -8.11 -0.70
CA GLU A 143 32.41 -7.16 -0.56
C GLU A 143 32.45 -6.19 -1.77
N PRO A 144 32.59 -4.87 -1.58
CA PRO A 144 32.55 -3.90 -2.69
C PRO A 144 33.57 -4.18 -3.81
N ASP A 145 34.71 -4.76 -3.45
CA ASP A 145 35.84 -5.01 -4.36
C ASP A 145 35.95 -6.50 -4.79
N ASP A 146 34.98 -7.35 -4.43
CA ASP A 146 35.01 -8.76 -4.80
C ASP A 146 34.51 -8.96 -6.25
N PRO A 147 35.38 -9.36 -7.19
CA PRO A 147 35.00 -9.57 -8.58
C PRO A 147 34.06 -10.77 -8.78
N THR A 148 34.00 -11.69 -7.82
CA THR A 148 33.11 -12.87 -7.87
C THR A 148 31.69 -12.54 -7.42
N ARG A 149 31.51 -11.40 -6.74
CA ARG A 149 30.25 -10.96 -6.13
C ARG A 149 29.66 -12.03 -5.21
N GLU A 150 30.52 -12.72 -4.47
CA GLU A 150 30.11 -13.77 -3.55
C GLU A 150 29.21 -13.18 -2.46
N PHE A 151 28.08 -13.84 -2.22
CA PHE A 151 27.16 -13.43 -1.19
C PHE A 151 27.57 -14.03 0.16
N HIS A 152 27.94 -13.18 1.13
CA HIS A 152 28.38 -13.63 2.44
C HIS A 152 27.16 -13.80 3.36
N HIS A 153 26.62 -15.02 3.44
CA HIS A 153 25.43 -15.34 4.26
C HIS A 153 25.54 -14.89 5.73
N GLN A 154 26.75 -14.88 6.30
CA GLN A 154 26.99 -14.44 7.68
C GLN A 154 26.68 -12.94 7.89
N LYS A 155 26.74 -12.12 6.85
CA LYS A 155 26.44 -10.68 6.89
C LYS A 155 24.96 -10.36 6.79
N TRP A 156 24.14 -11.32 6.35
CA TRP A 156 22.70 -11.11 6.21
C TRP A 156 22.02 -10.96 7.57
N GLY A 157 22.32 -11.86 8.51
CA GLY A 157 21.65 -11.95 9.82
C GLY A 157 22.51 -11.61 11.04
N SER A 158 23.69 -11.00 10.89
CA SER A 158 24.60 -10.72 12.01
C SER A 158 24.02 -9.67 12.96
N MET A 159 23.75 -10.06 14.21
CA MET A 159 23.13 -9.22 15.26
C MET A 159 24.10 -8.35 16.09
N GLY A 160 25.35 -8.16 15.65
CA GLY A 160 26.35 -7.31 16.34
C GLY A 160 26.87 -6.23 15.39
N GLY A 161 26.98 -4.96 15.76
CA GLY A 161 27.50 -4.49 17.05
C GLY A 161 28.92 -3.93 16.93
N ASN A 162 29.39 -3.57 15.72
CA ASN A 162 30.38 -2.52 15.55
C ASN A 162 29.69 -1.38 14.79
N GLU A 163 29.83 -0.16 15.30
CA GLU A 163 29.24 1.08 14.78
C GLU A 163 29.62 1.39 13.33
N ASP A 164 30.54 0.61 12.74
CA ASP A 164 31.15 0.89 11.45
C ASP A 164 30.41 0.30 10.23
N ARG A 165 29.53 -0.72 10.35
CA ARG A 165 28.83 -1.30 9.17
C ARG A 165 27.43 -1.89 9.47
N PRO A 166 26.34 -1.36 8.89
CA PRO A 166 24.99 -1.95 9.02
C PRO A 166 24.86 -3.28 8.24
N ASN A 167 24.12 -4.25 8.79
CA ASN A 167 23.88 -5.56 8.17
C ASN A 167 22.81 -5.48 7.05
N GLY A 168 22.76 -6.48 6.17
CA GLY A 168 21.84 -6.47 5.02
C GLY A 168 20.37 -6.48 5.43
N MET A 169 20.00 -7.27 6.45
CA MET A 169 18.61 -7.43 6.87
C MET A 169 18.00 -6.17 7.52
N GLN A 170 18.77 -5.33 8.23
CA GLN A 170 18.24 -4.11 8.87
C GLN A 170 17.73 -3.06 7.87
N GLU A 171 18.11 -3.18 6.60
CA GLU A 171 17.83 -2.22 5.55
C GLU A 171 16.79 -2.75 4.57
N LEU A 172 16.24 -3.93 4.89
CA LEU A 172 15.21 -4.59 4.11
C LEU A 172 13.91 -3.83 4.23
N GLU A 173 13.57 -3.06 3.20
CA GLU A 173 12.23 -2.52 3.08
C GLU A 173 11.24 -3.62 2.64
N PRO A 174 9.96 -3.54 3.03
CA PRO A 174 9.48 -2.65 4.09
C PRO A 174 9.87 -3.19 5.48
N LEU A 175 10.39 -2.32 6.35
CA LEU A 175 10.98 -2.73 7.65
C LEU A 175 9.98 -3.44 8.59
N TRP A 176 8.67 -3.40 8.32
CA TRP A 176 7.70 -4.16 9.09
C TRP A 176 7.92 -5.68 8.97
N LEU A 177 8.48 -6.17 7.86
CA LEU A 177 8.77 -7.59 7.65
C LEU A 177 9.76 -8.11 8.70
N LEU A 178 10.67 -7.25 9.17
CA LEU A 178 11.66 -7.57 10.20
C LEU A 178 11.01 -7.97 11.52
N LYS A 179 9.81 -7.45 11.83
CA LYS A 179 9.06 -7.81 13.03
C LYS A 179 8.52 -9.24 13.01
N TYR A 180 8.34 -9.85 11.83
CA TYR A 180 7.70 -11.15 11.66
C TYR A 180 8.64 -12.26 11.18
N LEU A 181 9.93 -11.95 10.95
CA LEU A 181 10.92 -12.98 10.68
C LEU A 181 11.26 -13.73 11.99
N PRO A 182 11.34 -15.09 11.99
CA PRO A 182 11.35 -15.92 13.21
C PRO A 182 12.53 -15.77 14.18
N ASN A 183 13.36 -14.73 14.09
CA ASN A 183 14.49 -14.51 15.00
C ASN A 183 14.79 -13.02 15.16
N MET A 184 14.06 -12.37 16.07
CA MET A 184 14.60 -11.24 16.82
C MET A 184 14.17 -11.35 18.29
N PRO A 185 15.10 -11.49 19.26
CA PRO A 185 14.84 -11.08 20.64
C PRO A 185 14.51 -9.58 20.74
#